data_AF-A0A8C2YB33-F1
#
_entry.id   AF-A0A8C2YB33-F1
#
_cell.length_a   1.000
_cell.length_b   1.000
_cell.length_c   1.000
_cell.angle_alpha   90.00
_cell.angle_beta   90.00
_cell.angle_gamma   90.00
#
_symmetry.space_group_name_H-M   'P 1'
#
loop_
_entity.id
_entity.type
_entity.pdbx_description
1 polymer ?
#
loop_
_entity_poly.entity_id
_entity_poly.type
_entity_poly.pdbx_seq_one_letter_code
_entity_poly.pdbx_strand_id
1 'polypeptide(L)'
;MGSEQLLPSQVHSEQGKNFQGKFCQAIGISGYCNSLNGGPQITARFLCTVGGWLSPIALPCTQRKPELIPSSKMSMVRTTMEENFLEGTLHFLSDFISSQHCPPKEIISHLIRHILLHTHQEEILQNTYTLLMKIQMYLHQTHTISVCPQEKLPGRLLFLQYVVQTLEDDFQQNLRLHLLQKSITKKVLSCDTCFNNVKEVVEWLVAVVTGVSSFQLQEQTQDMTRLSAEAKGSSSAAQAMLLLQRMLSFAVEVDRSPNCSSCKIADLIFPFLLNIAVRSQREALLNTMESNLLRCKLLELMFQHSCDVPTNLPLSLSKILYFLGHSSVLLQYQVSTTWQQWDELLQYLSLLLLSYQNVITEHLRSSLSERVDLIIKKAKPKLQDDDDISQLDIHLKIKDFLGRMQQILEEPLPVQIKDKVCMLKKMFLITEPSSS
;
A
#
# COMPACT_ATOMS: atom_id res chain seq x y z
N MET A 1 -39.42 11.02 -41.51
CA MET A 1 -39.84 9.66 -41.92
C MET A 1 -38.76 9.11 -42.82
N GLY A 2 -38.04 8.02 -42.60
CA GLY A 2 -37.77 7.11 -41.47
C GLY A 2 -36.39 6.51 -41.80
N SER A 3 -35.45 6.46 -40.84
CA SER A 3 -35.17 5.26 -40.03
C SER A 3 -34.32 4.21 -40.75
N GLU A 4 -32.99 4.33 -40.68
CA GLU A 4 -32.09 3.17 -40.67
C GLU A 4 -31.19 3.27 -39.43
N GLN A 5 -31.47 2.37 -38.48
CA GLN A 5 -30.75 2.19 -37.23
C GLN A 5 -29.54 1.29 -37.48
N LEU A 6 -28.33 1.81 -37.21
CA LEU A 6 -27.14 0.99 -37.02
C LEU A 6 -26.93 0.80 -35.51
N LEU A 7 -27.26 -0.40 -35.02
CA LEU A 7 -26.87 -0.89 -33.69
C LEU A 7 -25.34 -1.01 -33.60
N PRO A 8 -24.71 -0.64 -32.47
CA PRO A 8 -23.36 -1.07 -32.16
C PRO A 8 -23.38 -2.48 -31.55
N SER A 9 -22.62 -3.39 -32.16
CA SER A 9 -22.36 -4.74 -31.70
C SER A 9 -21.77 -4.74 -30.28
N GLN A 10 -22.55 -5.22 -29.31
CA GLN A 10 -22.05 -5.61 -28.00
C GLN A 10 -21.13 -6.83 -28.16
N VAL A 11 -19.81 -6.63 -28.08
CA VAL A 11 -18.87 -7.69 -27.72
C VAL A 11 -18.61 -7.53 -26.23
N HIS A 12 -19.49 -8.13 -25.42
CA HIS A 12 -19.27 -8.27 -23.99
C HIS A 12 -18.14 -9.28 -23.73
N SER A 13 -17.18 -8.86 -22.91
CA SER A 13 -16.08 -9.66 -22.40
C SER A 13 -16.56 -10.74 -21.41
N GLU A 14 -17.09 -11.86 -21.93
CA GLU A 14 -17.44 -13.02 -21.11
C GLU A 14 -16.24 -13.87 -20.64
N GLN A 15 -15.02 -13.57 -21.09
CA GLN A 15 -13.83 -14.32 -20.70
C GLN A 15 -13.25 -13.94 -19.32
N GLY A 16 -13.65 -12.80 -18.73
CA GLY A 16 -13.17 -12.37 -17.40
C GLY A 16 -13.95 -12.94 -16.22
N LYS A 17 -15.26 -13.22 -16.40
CA LYS A 17 -16.13 -13.70 -15.31
C LYS A 17 -16.08 -15.22 -15.12
N ASN A 18 -15.70 -15.97 -16.15
CA ASN A 18 -15.67 -17.43 -16.12
C ASN A 18 -14.43 -18.00 -15.41
N PHE A 19 -13.36 -17.20 -15.24
CA PHE A 19 -12.13 -17.64 -14.57
C PHE A 19 -12.19 -17.47 -13.05
N GLN A 20 -12.80 -16.38 -12.57
CA GLN A 20 -12.99 -16.11 -11.14
C GLN A 20 -13.92 -17.16 -10.50
N GLY A 21 -15.00 -17.55 -11.20
CA GLY A 21 -15.92 -18.61 -10.74
C GLY A 21 -15.28 -20.01 -10.74
N LYS A 22 -14.55 -20.37 -11.80
CA LYS A 22 -13.88 -21.69 -11.90
C LYS A 22 -12.73 -21.86 -10.92
N PHE A 23 -12.04 -20.77 -10.57
CA PHE A 23 -10.96 -20.82 -9.59
C PHE A 23 -11.49 -20.89 -8.16
N CYS A 24 -12.52 -20.12 -7.79
CA CYS A 24 -13.22 -20.25 -6.50
C CYS A 24 -13.81 -21.65 -6.26
N GLN A 25 -14.21 -22.35 -7.33
CA GLN A 25 -14.68 -23.73 -7.28
C GLN A 25 -13.54 -24.75 -7.11
N ALA A 26 -12.36 -24.50 -7.71
CA ALA A 26 -11.17 -25.34 -7.57
C ALA A 26 -10.51 -25.24 -6.19
N ILE A 27 -10.74 -24.14 -5.48
CA ILE A 27 -10.23 -23.91 -4.12
C ILE A 27 -11.34 -23.96 -3.06
N GLY A 28 -12.53 -24.51 -3.34
CA GLY A 28 -13.55 -24.75 -2.30
C GLY A 28 -14.12 -23.51 -1.60
N ILE A 29 -14.18 -22.35 -2.27
CA ILE A 29 -14.71 -21.10 -1.70
C ILE A 29 -16.21 -20.89 -2.01
N SER A 30 -16.81 -21.64 -2.93
CA SER A 30 -18.19 -21.34 -3.38
C SER A 30 -19.31 -21.64 -2.36
N GLY A 31 -18.99 -22.08 -1.14
CA GLY A 31 -19.98 -22.37 -0.09
C GLY A 31 -20.24 -21.24 0.91
N TYR A 32 -19.33 -20.27 1.05
CA TYR A 32 -19.32 -19.38 2.24
C TYR A 32 -19.64 -17.91 1.98
N CYS A 33 -19.88 -17.48 0.74
CA CYS A 33 -20.23 -16.08 0.47
C CYS A 33 -21.70 -15.70 0.76
N ASN A 34 -22.59 -16.66 1.06
CA ASN A 34 -24.03 -16.37 1.17
C ASN A 34 -24.68 -16.62 2.54
N SER A 35 -23.92 -16.98 3.58
CA SER A 35 -24.50 -17.18 4.91
C SER A 35 -23.50 -16.83 6.00
N LEU A 36 -23.49 -15.57 6.43
CA LEU A 36 -23.07 -15.12 7.76
C LEU A 36 -23.58 -13.68 7.92
N ASN A 37 -24.86 -13.56 8.30
CA ASN A 37 -25.43 -12.32 8.79
C ASN A 37 -24.73 -11.97 10.12
N GLY A 38 -23.84 -10.97 10.12
CA GLY A 38 -23.41 -10.28 11.35
C GLY A 38 -21.93 -10.31 11.75
N GLY A 39 -20.96 -10.38 10.82
CA GLY A 39 -19.51 -10.24 11.10
C GLY A 39 -18.72 -9.69 9.88
N PRO A 40 -17.49 -9.16 10.03
CA PRO A 40 -16.95 -8.13 9.13
C PRO A 40 -16.72 -8.66 7.71
N GLN A 41 -17.58 -8.23 6.79
CA GLN A 41 -17.60 -8.59 5.35
C GLN A 41 -16.26 -8.35 4.63
N ILE A 42 -15.42 -7.48 5.18
CA ILE A 42 -14.09 -7.14 4.66
C ILE A 42 -13.15 -8.36 4.71
N THR A 43 -13.24 -9.20 5.76
CA THR A 43 -12.34 -10.35 5.96
C THR A 43 -12.61 -11.48 4.96
N ALA A 44 -13.88 -11.80 4.69
CA ALA A 44 -14.24 -12.85 3.72
C ALA A 44 -13.90 -12.42 2.28
N ARG A 45 -14.10 -11.13 1.95
CA ARG A 45 -13.66 -10.55 0.66
C ARG A 45 -12.14 -10.59 0.51
N PHE A 46 -11.39 -10.14 1.50
CA PHE A 46 -9.92 -10.19 1.52
C PHE A 46 -9.38 -11.59 1.21
N LEU A 47 -9.91 -12.62 1.88
CA LEU A 47 -9.46 -14.01 1.67
C LEU A 47 -9.90 -14.60 0.33
N CYS A 48 -11.06 -14.20 -0.21
CA CYS A 48 -11.51 -14.62 -1.54
C CYS A 48 -10.72 -13.94 -2.66
N THR A 49 -10.48 -12.63 -2.53
CA THR A 49 -9.73 -11.82 -3.50
C THR A 49 -8.27 -12.23 -3.53
N VAL A 50 -7.60 -12.29 -2.36
CA VAL A 50 -6.19 -12.70 -2.25
C VAL A 50 -6.02 -14.20 -2.54
N GLY A 51 -7.00 -15.04 -2.21
CA GLY A 51 -7.06 -16.43 -2.65
C GLY A 51 -6.94 -16.56 -4.16
N GLY A 52 -7.66 -15.72 -4.91
CA GLY A 52 -7.56 -15.54 -6.37
C GLY A 52 -6.16 -15.13 -6.86
N TRP A 53 -5.47 -14.30 -6.08
CA TRP A 53 -4.12 -13.81 -6.37
C TRP A 53 -3.02 -14.85 -6.11
N LEU A 54 -3.29 -15.90 -5.33
CA LEU A 54 -2.34 -16.99 -5.07
C LEU A 54 -2.24 -18.00 -6.23
N SER A 55 -3.18 -17.95 -7.17
CA SER A 55 -3.21 -18.84 -8.34
C SER A 55 -1.93 -18.79 -9.20
N PRO A 56 -1.35 -17.59 -9.48
CA PRO A 56 -0.06 -17.42 -10.15
C PRO A 56 1.15 -17.52 -9.20
N ILE A 57 0.99 -17.18 -7.91
CA ILE A 57 2.03 -17.30 -6.85
C ILE A 57 2.50 -18.74 -6.70
N ALA A 58 1.59 -19.69 -6.94
CA ALA A 58 1.90 -21.09 -6.86
C ALA A 58 2.86 -21.61 -7.95
N LEU A 59 3.30 -20.81 -8.95
CA LEU A 59 4.32 -21.18 -9.94
C LEU A 59 4.85 -19.97 -10.76
N PRO A 60 6.06 -19.45 -10.49
CA PRO A 60 6.85 -18.73 -11.47
C PRO A 60 7.75 -19.69 -12.26
N CYS A 61 7.94 -19.38 -13.55
CA CYS A 61 8.83 -20.09 -14.47
C CYS A 61 10.31 -20.08 -14.00
N THR A 62 10.87 -21.25 -13.70
CA THR A 62 12.31 -21.53 -13.83
C THR A 62 12.54 -22.90 -14.45
N GLN A 63 13.72 -23.09 -15.08
CA GLN A 63 14.08 -24.21 -15.98
C GLN A 63 14.18 -25.60 -15.31
N ARG A 64 13.99 -25.71 -13.99
CA ARG A 64 13.76 -26.99 -13.29
C ARG A 64 12.58 -26.83 -12.34
N LYS A 65 11.45 -27.42 -12.71
CA LYS A 65 10.25 -27.49 -11.90
C LYS A 65 10.56 -28.41 -10.70
N PRO A 66 10.52 -27.93 -9.44
CA PRO A 66 10.66 -28.82 -8.29
C PRO A 66 9.57 -29.90 -8.37
N GLU A 67 9.95 -31.14 -8.12
CA GLU A 67 9.03 -32.26 -8.12
C GLU A 67 8.10 -32.17 -6.90
N LEU A 68 6.93 -32.79 -7.00
CA LEU A 68 6.04 -32.87 -5.84
C LEU A 68 6.62 -33.83 -4.82
N ILE A 69 6.38 -33.56 -3.53
CA ILE A 69 6.74 -34.50 -2.46
C ILE A 69 6.17 -35.89 -2.80
N PRO A 70 6.97 -36.98 -2.70
CA PRO A 70 6.52 -38.33 -3.03
C PRO A 70 5.24 -38.73 -2.28
N SER A 71 4.39 -39.51 -2.94
CA SER A 71 3.08 -39.92 -2.42
C SER A 71 3.14 -40.61 -1.06
N SER A 72 4.19 -41.40 -0.80
CA SER A 72 4.41 -42.09 0.48
C SER A 72 4.59 -41.11 1.65
N LYS A 73 5.42 -40.09 1.47
CA LYS A 73 5.63 -39.00 2.45
C LYS A 73 4.38 -38.14 2.60
N MET A 74 3.69 -37.87 1.50
CA MET A 74 2.44 -37.11 1.51
C MET A 74 1.30 -37.82 2.25
N SER A 75 1.30 -39.15 2.31
CA SER A 75 0.32 -39.89 3.11
C SER A 75 0.43 -39.51 4.59
N MET A 76 1.65 -39.37 5.13
CA MET A 76 1.88 -39.01 6.53
C MET A 76 1.37 -37.59 6.86
N VAL A 77 1.60 -36.66 5.93
CA VAL A 77 1.07 -35.28 6.05
C VAL A 77 -0.46 -35.29 6.01
N ARG A 78 -1.07 -36.05 5.10
CA ARG A 78 -2.54 -36.12 5.02
C ARG A 78 -3.16 -36.74 6.27
N THR A 79 -2.57 -37.80 6.82
CA THR A 79 -3.05 -38.41 8.07
C THR A 79 -3.02 -37.41 9.23
N THR A 80 -1.90 -36.69 9.40
CA THR A 80 -1.81 -35.67 10.46
C THR A 80 -2.76 -34.49 10.26
N MET A 81 -3.03 -34.10 9.01
CA MET A 81 -4.05 -33.10 8.68
C MET A 81 -5.48 -33.59 9.01
N GLU A 82 -5.81 -34.83 8.67
CA GLU A 82 -7.11 -35.44 8.95
C GLU A 82 -7.36 -35.58 10.46
N GLU A 83 -6.30 -35.84 11.23
CA GLU A 83 -6.32 -35.92 12.69
C GLU A 83 -6.31 -34.55 13.39
N ASN A 84 -6.25 -33.44 12.63
CA ASN A 84 -6.07 -32.07 13.14
C ASN A 84 -4.83 -31.89 14.04
N PHE A 85 -3.79 -32.71 13.83
CA PHE A 85 -2.53 -32.60 14.55
C PHE A 85 -1.60 -31.61 13.83
N LEU A 86 -1.76 -30.34 14.16
CA LEU A 86 -1.12 -29.22 13.47
C LEU A 86 0.42 -29.24 13.60
N GLU A 87 0.93 -29.53 14.79
CA GLU A 87 2.37 -29.61 15.05
C GLU A 87 3.03 -30.73 14.23
N GLY A 88 2.42 -31.91 14.19
CA GLY A 88 2.88 -33.03 13.37
C GLY A 88 2.82 -32.72 11.87
N THR A 89 1.75 -32.05 11.44
CA THR A 89 1.60 -31.60 10.03
C THR A 89 2.74 -30.66 9.64
N LEU A 90 3.02 -29.65 10.47
CA LEU A 90 4.10 -28.69 10.21
C LEU A 90 5.49 -29.32 10.29
N HIS A 91 5.70 -30.24 11.24
CA HIS A 91 6.95 -30.97 11.39
C HIS A 91 7.26 -31.81 10.15
N PHE A 92 6.33 -32.66 9.71
CA PHE A 92 6.52 -33.48 8.51
C PHE A 92 6.73 -32.64 7.26
N LEU A 93 5.97 -31.55 7.10
CA LEU A 93 6.17 -30.66 5.96
C LEU A 93 7.55 -30.00 5.98
N SER A 94 7.99 -29.49 7.14
CA SER A 94 9.31 -28.86 7.26
C SER A 94 10.45 -29.82 6.87
N ASP A 95 10.33 -31.09 7.22
CA ASP A 95 11.32 -32.15 6.92
C ASP A 95 11.28 -32.61 5.46
N PHE A 96 10.10 -32.60 4.83
CA PHE A 96 9.92 -33.10 3.46
C PHE A 96 10.18 -32.05 2.38
N ILE A 97 10.07 -30.77 2.72
CA ILE A 97 10.28 -29.67 1.78
C ILE A 97 11.77 -29.42 1.58
N SER A 98 12.20 -29.38 0.31
CA SER A 98 13.57 -29.07 -0.10
C SER A 98 13.58 -28.29 -1.41
N SER A 99 14.76 -27.85 -1.87
CA SER A 99 14.91 -27.19 -3.17
C SER A 99 14.48 -28.04 -4.37
N GLN A 100 14.33 -29.35 -4.19
CA GLN A 100 13.90 -30.30 -5.21
C GLN A 100 12.44 -30.75 -5.04
N HIS A 101 11.88 -30.62 -3.84
CA HIS A 101 10.55 -31.15 -3.49
C HIS A 101 9.66 -30.07 -2.86
N CYS A 102 8.54 -29.78 -3.51
CA CYS A 102 7.57 -28.78 -3.05
C CYS A 102 6.20 -29.40 -2.72
N PRO A 103 5.45 -28.82 -1.76
CA PRO A 103 4.14 -29.32 -1.39
C PRO A 103 3.10 -28.98 -2.48
N PRO A 104 2.09 -29.85 -2.69
CA PRO A 104 0.96 -29.56 -3.57
C PRO A 104 0.17 -28.32 -3.17
N LYS A 105 -0.56 -27.72 -4.12
CA LYS A 105 -1.35 -26.49 -3.89
C LYS A 105 -2.42 -26.66 -2.82
N GLU A 106 -2.97 -27.87 -2.70
CA GLU A 106 -4.01 -28.22 -1.72
C GLU A 106 -3.45 -28.10 -0.29
N ILE A 107 -2.19 -28.47 -0.10
CA ILE A 107 -1.50 -28.38 1.19
C ILE A 107 -1.21 -26.93 1.54
N ILE A 108 -0.68 -26.14 0.61
CA ILE A 108 -0.45 -24.69 0.82
C ILE A 108 -1.77 -23.99 1.16
N SER A 109 -2.84 -24.34 0.45
CA SER A 109 -4.18 -23.82 0.74
C SER A 109 -4.67 -24.22 2.14
N HIS A 110 -4.37 -25.44 2.60
CA HIS A 110 -4.72 -25.86 3.94
C HIS A 110 -3.93 -25.08 5.01
N LEU A 111 -2.62 -24.94 4.84
CA LEU A 111 -1.76 -24.15 5.74
C LEU A 111 -2.28 -22.72 5.88
N ILE A 112 -2.62 -22.07 4.77
CA ILE A 112 -3.13 -20.69 4.80
C ILE A 112 -4.50 -20.64 5.47
N ARG A 113 -5.44 -21.48 5.04
CA ARG A 113 -6.82 -21.39 5.54
C ARG A 113 -6.94 -21.94 6.93
N HIS A 114 -6.70 -23.22 7.12
CA HIS A 114 -7.06 -23.90 8.35
C HIS A 114 -6.09 -23.59 9.49
N ILE A 115 -4.84 -23.23 9.18
CA ILE A 115 -3.85 -22.95 10.21
C ILE A 115 -3.65 -21.44 10.35
N LEU A 116 -3.09 -20.77 9.33
CA LEU A 116 -2.69 -19.37 9.44
C LEU A 116 -3.87 -18.42 9.71
N LEU A 117 -5.06 -18.70 9.19
CA LEU A 117 -6.21 -17.79 9.32
C LEU A 117 -7.20 -18.15 10.43
N HIS A 118 -7.19 -19.41 10.92
CA HIS A 118 -8.16 -19.90 11.90
C HIS A 118 -7.52 -20.34 13.24
N THR A 119 -6.21 -20.60 13.29
CA THR A 119 -5.52 -20.94 14.54
C THR A 119 -5.14 -19.69 15.33
N HIS A 120 -5.19 -19.77 16.66
CA HIS A 120 -4.78 -18.69 17.58
C HIS A 120 -3.51 -19.01 18.37
N GLN A 121 -3.00 -20.23 18.26
CA GLN A 121 -1.75 -20.64 18.90
C GLN A 121 -0.55 -20.00 18.20
N GLU A 122 0.12 -19.11 18.93
CA GLU A 122 1.22 -18.27 18.45
C GLU A 122 2.37 -19.08 17.82
N GLU A 123 2.81 -20.13 18.51
CA GLU A 123 3.89 -20.99 18.04
C GLU A 123 3.54 -21.68 16.71
N ILE A 124 2.30 -22.16 16.58
CA ILE A 124 1.82 -22.79 15.35
C ILE A 124 1.72 -21.77 14.21
N LEU A 125 1.22 -20.57 14.49
CA LEU A 125 1.14 -19.49 13.49
C LEU A 125 2.53 -19.10 12.99
N GLN A 126 3.50 -18.94 13.89
CA GLN A 126 4.87 -18.58 13.55
C GLN A 126 5.57 -19.69 12.77
N ASN A 127 5.39 -20.95 13.17
CA ASN A 127 5.92 -22.12 12.47
C ASN A 127 5.31 -22.25 11.07
N THR A 128 3.99 -22.00 10.95
CA THR A 128 3.29 -22.00 9.65
C THR A 128 3.80 -20.91 8.73
N TYR A 129 3.94 -19.68 9.25
CA TYR A 129 4.49 -18.56 8.48
C TYR A 129 5.93 -18.85 8.03
N THR A 130 6.79 -19.35 8.93
CA THR A 130 8.18 -19.71 8.63
C THR A 130 8.24 -20.80 7.56
N LEU A 131 7.36 -21.80 7.63
CA LEU A 131 7.25 -22.85 6.62
C LEU A 131 6.82 -22.29 5.26
N LEU A 132 5.83 -21.40 5.22
CA LEU A 132 5.39 -20.73 3.99
C LEU A 132 6.51 -19.89 3.37
N MET A 133 7.29 -19.17 4.19
CA MET A 133 8.47 -18.44 3.73
C MET A 133 9.56 -19.37 3.21
N LYS A 134 9.81 -20.51 3.88
CA LYS A 134 10.74 -21.55 3.42
C LYS A 134 10.31 -22.14 2.06
N ILE A 135 9.02 -22.41 1.87
CA ILE A 135 8.46 -22.84 0.57
C ILE A 135 8.69 -21.77 -0.50
N GLN A 136 8.38 -20.51 -0.19
CA GLN A 136 8.56 -19.39 -1.12
C GLN A 136 10.02 -19.23 -1.56
N MET A 137 10.96 -19.31 -0.61
CA MET A 137 12.40 -19.23 -0.87
C MET A 137 12.85 -20.31 -1.87
N TYR A 138 12.40 -21.55 -1.72
CA TYR A 138 12.74 -22.62 -2.67
C TYR A 138 12.11 -22.43 -4.05
N LEU A 139 10.89 -21.88 -4.12
CA LEU A 139 10.21 -21.63 -5.39
C LEU A 139 10.81 -20.45 -6.17
N HIS A 140 11.26 -19.39 -5.49
CA HIS A 140 11.69 -18.14 -6.12
C HIS A 140 13.22 -17.93 -6.14
N GLN A 141 14.00 -18.81 -5.50
CA GLN A 141 15.47 -18.66 -5.34
C GLN A 141 15.87 -17.27 -4.81
N THR A 142 15.07 -16.72 -3.89
CA THR A 142 15.30 -15.39 -3.32
C THR A 142 16.24 -15.44 -2.12
N HIS A 143 17.04 -14.38 -1.93
CA HIS A 143 18.05 -14.26 -0.86
C HIS A 143 17.55 -13.55 0.40
N THR A 144 16.30 -13.09 0.40
CA THR A 144 15.73 -12.28 1.49
C THR A 144 15.00 -13.18 2.47
N ILE A 145 15.72 -13.62 3.50
CA ILE A 145 15.06 -14.05 4.75
C ILE A 145 14.51 -12.76 5.37
N SER A 146 13.25 -12.45 5.07
CA SER A 146 12.52 -11.42 5.80
C SER A 146 12.60 -11.76 7.28
N VAL A 147 13.01 -10.79 8.09
CA VAL A 147 13.21 -10.93 9.54
C VAL A 147 11.95 -11.56 10.12
N CYS A 148 12.07 -12.75 10.72
CA CYS A 148 10.98 -13.38 11.46
C CYS A 148 10.38 -12.32 12.38
N PRO A 149 9.05 -12.10 12.35
CA PRO A 149 8.44 -11.16 13.27
C PRO A 149 8.84 -11.56 14.70
N GLN A 150 9.63 -10.70 15.34
CA GLN A 150 9.98 -10.84 16.77
C GLN A 150 8.77 -10.54 17.67
N GLU A 151 7.71 -9.97 17.08
CA GLU A 151 6.48 -9.59 17.76
C GLU A 151 5.33 -10.55 17.46
N LYS A 152 4.41 -10.66 18.43
CA LYS A 152 3.23 -11.53 18.36
C LYS A 152 2.22 -10.96 17.35
N LEU A 153 2.23 -11.49 16.13
CA LEU A 153 1.32 -11.02 15.07
C LEU A 153 0.10 -11.95 14.91
N PRO A 154 -1.11 -11.40 14.74
CA PRO A 154 -2.29 -12.18 14.38
C PRO A 154 -2.08 -12.91 13.04
N GLY A 155 -2.66 -14.10 12.91
CA GLY A 155 -2.55 -14.91 11.70
C GLY A 155 -2.95 -14.19 10.39
N ARG A 156 -3.96 -13.31 10.45
CA ARG A 156 -4.37 -12.46 9.31
C ARG A 156 -3.28 -11.48 8.87
N LEU A 157 -2.53 -10.93 9.83
CA LEU A 157 -1.43 -10.01 9.56
C LEU A 157 -0.20 -10.76 9.04
N LEU A 158 0.09 -11.94 9.58
CA LEU A 158 1.11 -12.85 9.02
C LEU A 158 0.77 -13.27 7.59
N PHE A 159 -0.50 -13.51 7.28
CA PHE A 159 -0.94 -13.79 5.91
C PHE A 159 -0.77 -12.58 4.99
N LEU A 160 -1.15 -11.37 5.43
CA LEU A 160 -0.89 -10.15 4.65
C LEU A 160 0.61 -9.97 4.42
N GLN A 161 1.44 -10.17 5.44
CA GLN A 161 2.90 -10.09 5.34
C GLN A 161 3.44 -11.10 4.31
N TYR A 162 2.99 -12.35 4.37
CA TYR A 162 3.36 -13.39 3.40
C TYR A 162 3.01 -12.98 1.96
N VAL A 163 1.81 -12.42 1.74
CA VAL A 163 1.36 -11.96 0.42
C VAL A 163 2.23 -10.80 -0.06
N VAL A 164 2.43 -9.78 0.76
CA VAL A 164 3.27 -8.62 0.39
C VAL A 164 4.70 -9.04 0.09
N GLN A 165 5.28 -9.92 0.91
CA GLN A 165 6.63 -10.44 0.68
C GLN A 165 6.72 -11.25 -0.62
N THR A 166 5.70 -12.04 -0.94
CA THR A 166 5.63 -12.75 -2.23
C THR A 166 5.60 -11.79 -3.41
N LEU A 167 4.76 -10.75 -3.33
CA LEU A 167 4.66 -9.73 -4.38
C LEU A 167 5.97 -8.94 -4.51
N GLU A 168 6.65 -8.67 -3.40
CA GLU A 168 7.94 -8.00 -3.41
C GLU A 168 9.02 -8.84 -4.08
N ASP A 169 9.14 -10.11 -3.69
CA ASP A 169 10.09 -11.06 -4.28
C ASP A 169 9.88 -11.21 -5.79
N ASP A 170 8.63 -11.42 -6.23
CA ASP A 170 8.25 -11.50 -7.65
C ASP A 170 8.55 -10.19 -8.39
N PHE A 171 8.24 -9.04 -7.78
CA PHE A 171 8.51 -7.72 -8.36
C PHE A 171 10.01 -7.51 -8.57
N GLN A 172 10.84 -7.78 -7.55
CA GLN A 172 12.29 -7.62 -7.62
C GLN A 172 12.93 -8.59 -8.63
N GLN A 173 12.49 -9.84 -8.67
CA GLN A 173 12.99 -10.82 -9.63
C GLN A 173 12.67 -10.41 -11.07
N ASN A 174 11.41 -10.03 -11.34
CA ASN A 174 11.00 -9.62 -12.69
C ASN A 174 11.58 -8.27 -13.08
N LEU A 175 11.87 -7.37 -12.13
CA LEU A 175 12.61 -6.14 -12.39
C LEU A 175 14.02 -6.44 -12.90
N ARG A 176 14.76 -7.31 -12.22
CA ARG A 176 16.12 -7.73 -12.63
C ARG A 176 16.15 -8.41 -14.00
N LEU A 177 15.08 -9.13 -14.35
CA LEU A 177 14.95 -9.79 -15.64
C LEU A 177 14.37 -8.88 -16.74
N HIS A 178 14.02 -7.62 -16.43
CA HIS A 178 13.30 -6.70 -17.32
C HIS A 178 11.95 -7.28 -17.84
N LEU A 179 11.30 -8.11 -17.02
CA LEU A 179 10.04 -8.80 -17.32
C LEU A 179 8.89 -8.38 -16.40
N LEU A 180 8.92 -7.16 -15.83
CA LEU A 180 7.85 -6.64 -14.96
C LEU A 180 6.44 -6.80 -15.53
N GLN A 181 6.29 -6.75 -16.85
CA GLN A 181 5.00 -6.93 -17.52
C GLN A 181 4.40 -8.35 -17.36
N LYS A 182 5.22 -9.33 -16.98
CA LYS A 182 4.82 -10.73 -16.73
C LYS A 182 4.69 -11.04 -15.23
N SER A 183 5.10 -10.12 -14.36
CA SER A 183 5.05 -10.26 -12.90
C SER A 183 3.65 -10.54 -12.40
N ILE A 184 3.57 -11.30 -11.33
CA ILE A 184 2.35 -11.51 -10.53
C ILE A 184 1.92 -10.17 -9.96
N THR A 185 2.85 -9.37 -9.46
CA THR A 185 2.55 -8.05 -8.88
C THR A 185 1.82 -7.15 -9.87
N LYS A 186 2.20 -7.15 -11.16
CA LYS A 186 1.41 -6.46 -12.19
C LYS A 186 0.03 -7.08 -12.38
N LYS A 187 -0.07 -8.40 -12.50
CA LYS A 187 -1.37 -9.08 -12.70
C LYS A 187 -2.34 -8.85 -11.55
N VAL A 188 -1.84 -8.54 -10.36
CA VAL A 188 -2.65 -8.34 -9.16
C VAL A 188 -2.93 -6.86 -8.90
N LEU A 189 -1.92 -6.00 -9.05
CA LEU A 189 -1.96 -4.59 -8.60
C LEU A 189 -1.89 -3.57 -9.74
N SER A 190 -2.06 -3.98 -11.01
CA SER A 190 -2.13 -3.05 -12.13
C SER A 190 -3.37 -2.16 -12.03
N CYS A 191 -3.16 -0.85 -12.12
CA CYS A 191 -4.19 0.17 -12.22
C CYS A 191 -4.86 0.23 -13.60
N ASP A 192 -4.28 -0.41 -14.61
CA ASP A 192 -4.85 -0.49 -15.96
C ASP A 192 -5.76 -1.70 -16.15
N THR A 193 -5.43 -2.83 -15.53
CA THR A 193 -6.14 -4.11 -15.78
C THR A 193 -6.87 -4.67 -14.57
N CYS A 194 -6.41 -4.36 -13.35
CA CYS A 194 -6.90 -4.97 -12.11
C CYS A 194 -7.23 -3.93 -11.03
N PHE A 195 -7.73 -2.76 -11.45
CA PHE A 195 -7.95 -1.63 -10.55
C PHE A 195 -8.92 -1.91 -9.39
N ASN A 196 -9.84 -2.88 -9.54
CA ASN A 196 -10.71 -3.31 -8.43
C ASN A 196 -9.91 -3.85 -7.24
N ASN A 197 -8.81 -4.57 -7.48
CA ASN A 197 -7.92 -5.05 -6.42
C ASN A 197 -7.25 -3.88 -5.69
N VAL A 198 -6.80 -2.87 -6.43
CA VAL A 198 -6.19 -1.66 -5.86
C VAL A 198 -7.21 -0.88 -5.02
N LYS A 199 -8.46 -0.80 -5.47
CA LYS A 199 -9.56 -0.22 -4.70
C LYS A 199 -9.79 -0.97 -3.39
N GLU A 200 -9.77 -2.30 -3.39
CA GLU A 200 -9.89 -3.10 -2.17
C GLU A 200 -8.72 -2.83 -1.19
N VAL A 201 -7.48 -2.70 -1.70
CA VAL A 201 -6.32 -2.32 -0.86
C VAL A 201 -6.52 -0.94 -0.22
N VAL A 202 -7.04 0.04 -0.97
CA VAL A 202 -7.38 1.37 -0.44
C VAL A 202 -8.46 1.28 0.63
N GLU A 203 -9.53 0.50 0.40
CA GLU A 203 -10.61 0.28 1.37
C GLU A 203 -10.07 -0.35 2.67
N TRP A 204 -9.16 -1.33 2.57
CA TRP A 204 -8.51 -1.92 3.75
C TRP A 204 -7.62 -0.92 4.48
N LEU A 205 -6.86 -0.11 3.75
CA LEU A 205 -5.99 0.92 4.34
C LEU A 205 -6.80 1.95 5.12
N VAL A 206 -7.90 2.43 4.54
CA VAL A 206 -8.82 3.36 5.20
C VAL A 206 -9.44 2.72 6.45
N ALA A 207 -9.84 1.45 6.38
CA ALA A 207 -10.39 0.74 7.53
C ALA A 207 -9.35 0.58 8.66
N VAL A 208 -8.07 0.38 8.34
CA VAL A 208 -6.97 0.35 9.33
C VAL A 208 -6.76 1.71 9.96
N VAL A 209 -6.65 2.76 9.15
CA VAL A 209 -6.39 4.14 9.61
C VAL A 209 -7.51 4.65 10.51
N THR A 210 -8.76 4.33 10.17
CA THR A 210 -9.95 4.76 10.93
C THR A 210 -10.25 3.86 12.13
N GLY A 211 -9.52 2.75 12.30
CA GLY A 211 -9.74 1.79 13.39
C GLY A 211 -11.01 0.93 13.24
N VAL A 212 -11.62 0.94 12.05
CA VAL A 212 -12.82 0.13 11.73
C VAL A 212 -12.43 -1.33 11.44
N SER A 213 -11.22 -1.60 10.95
CA SER A 213 -10.75 -2.96 10.69
C SER A 213 -10.17 -3.61 11.93
N SER A 214 -10.74 -4.75 12.32
CA SER A 214 -10.20 -5.62 13.36
C SER A 214 -9.24 -6.65 12.75
N PHE A 215 -7.99 -6.25 12.47
CA PHE A 215 -6.89 -7.23 12.29
C PHE A 215 -6.59 -8.00 13.60
N GLN A 216 -7.12 -7.49 14.71
CA GLN A 216 -7.31 -8.21 15.97
C GLN A 216 -8.63 -8.97 15.91
N LEU A 217 -8.60 -10.31 15.91
CA LEU A 217 -9.79 -11.06 16.30
C LEU A 217 -9.80 -11.16 17.83
N GLN A 218 -10.93 -10.74 18.40
CA GLN A 218 -11.40 -10.81 19.77
C GLN A 218 -10.81 -11.98 20.59
N GLU A 219 -10.01 -11.65 21.62
CA GLU A 219 -9.75 -12.55 22.75
C GLU A 219 -11.11 -12.91 23.38
N GLN A 220 -11.64 -14.08 23.07
CA GLN A 220 -12.65 -14.72 23.92
C GLN A 220 -11.96 -15.25 25.17
N THR A 221 -11.53 -14.34 26.04
CA THR A 221 -11.28 -14.69 27.44
C THR A 221 -11.85 -13.54 28.27
N GLN A 222 -13.04 -13.78 28.82
CA GLN A 222 -13.48 -13.06 30.00
C GLN A 222 -12.45 -13.33 31.09
N ASP A 223 -11.56 -12.38 31.37
CA ASP A 223 -11.18 -12.02 32.74
C ASP A 223 -10.23 -10.82 32.78
N MET A 224 -10.78 -9.71 33.28
CA MET A 224 -10.15 -8.76 34.20
C MET A 224 -8.62 -8.56 34.09
N THR A 225 -8.13 -7.74 33.15
CA THR A 225 -7.04 -6.75 33.36
C THR A 225 -6.99 -5.78 32.16
N ARG A 226 -7.76 -4.70 32.24
CA ARG A 226 -7.98 -3.72 31.14
C ARG A 226 -6.91 -2.62 31.01
N LEU A 227 -5.69 -2.81 31.50
CA LEU A 227 -4.68 -1.74 31.54
C LEU A 227 -3.40 -2.00 30.72
N SER A 228 -3.33 -3.10 29.96
CA SER A 228 -2.16 -3.44 29.10
C SER A 228 -2.45 -3.41 27.59
N ALA A 229 -3.69 -3.18 27.15
CA ALA A 229 -4.11 -3.37 25.76
C ALA A 229 -3.76 -2.19 24.82
N GLU A 230 -3.53 -0.98 25.36
CA GLU A 230 -3.31 0.23 24.55
C GLU A 230 -1.94 0.26 23.86
N ALA A 231 -0.91 -0.39 24.43
CA ALA A 231 0.42 -0.47 23.84
C ALA A 231 0.58 -1.61 22.82
N LYS A 232 -0.24 -2.68 22.90
CA LYS A 232 -0.12 -3.87 22.03
C LYS A 232 -1.00 -3.78 20.78
N GLY A 233 -2.13 -3.07 20.85
CA GLY A 233 -3.00 -2.88 19.68
C GLY A 233 -2.43 -1.95 18.60
N SER A 234 -1.55 -1.01 18.99
CA SER A 234 -0.95 -0.04 18.08
C SER A 234 0.06 -0.65 17.11
N SER A 235 0.83 -1.68 17.52
CA SER A 235 1.82 -2.34 16.64
C SER A 235 1.16 -3.05 15.45
N SER A 236 0.11 -3.85 15.69
CA SER A 236 -0.51 -4.64 14.62
C SER A 236 -1.20 -3.79 13.54
N ALA A 237 -1.85 -2.70 13.93
CA ALA A 237 -2.48 -1.77 13.00
C ALA A 237 -1.43 -0.96 12.22
N ALA A 238 -0.35 -0.53 12.87
CA ALA A 238 0.76 0.14 12.21
C ALA A 238 1.43 -0.78 11.18
N GLN A 239 1.67 -2.05 11.52
CA GLN A 239 2.23 -3.04 10.59
C GLN A 239 1.29 -3.31 9.41
N ALA A 240 -0.02 -3.46 9.64
CA ALA A 240 -0.99 -3.62 8.56
C ALA A 240 -0.99 -2.40 7.63
N MET A 241 -0.92 -1.19 8.19
CA MET A 241 -0.82 0.05 7.42
C MET A 241 0.41 0.04 6.51
N LEU A 242 1.59 -0.28 7.06
CA LEU A 242 2.85 -0.35 6.28
C LEU A 242 2.76 -1.37 5.15
N LEU A 243 2.24 -2.57 5.42
CA LEU A 243 2.08 -3.61 4.40
C LEU A 243 1.12 -3.19 3.26
N LEU A 244 0.01 -2.52 3.60
CA LEU A 244 -0.92 -2.01 2.60
C LEU A 244 -0.32 -0.84 1.80
N GLN A 245 0.45 0.04 2.44
CA GLN A 245 1.20 1.11 1.76
C GLN A 245 2.25 0.54 0.81
N ARG A 246 2.92 -0.55 1.18
CA ARG A 246 3.84 -1.30 0.31
C ARG A 246 3.13 -1.83 -0.94
N MET A 247 1.93 -2.36 -0.80
CA MET A 247 1.14 -2.80 -1.95
C MET A 247 0.76 -1.63 -2.88
N LEU A 248 0.36 -0.49 -2.31
CA LEU A 248 0.06 0.69 -3.12
C LEU A 248 1.31 1.24 -3.82
N SER A 249 2.50 1.14 -3.21
CA SER A 249 3.75 1.53 -3.85
C SER A 249 4.06 0.63 -5.05
N PHE A 250 3.82 -0.68 -4.96
CA PHE A 250 3.87 -1.56 -6.12
C PHE A 250 2.84 -1.19 -7.19
N ALA A 251 1.59 -0.90 -6.81
CA ALA A 251 0.53 -0.53 -7.75
C ALA A 251 0.87 0.72 -8.58
N VAL A 252 1.63 1.67 -8.00
CA VAL A 252 2.14 2.84 -8.72
C VAL A 252 3.20 2.46 -9.76
N GLU A 253 4.07 1.49 -9.46
CA GLU A 253 5.28 1.19 -10.25
C GLU A 253 5.12 0.07 -11.28
N VAL A 254 4.14 -0.83 -11.14
CA VAL A 254 3.97 -2.00 -12.03
C VAL A 254 3.46 -1.67 -13.43
N ASP A 255 2.81 -0.53 -13.60
CA ASP A 255 2.30 -0.06 -14.90
C ASP A 255 3.31 0.86 -15.61
N ARG A 256 3.05 1.12 -16.90
CA ARG A 256 3.99 1.89 -17.72
C ARG A 256 4.09 3.36 -17.31
N SER A 257 3.03 3.92 -16.74
CA SER A 257 2.97 5.33 -16.35
C SER A 257 2.70 5.49 -14.85
N PRO A 258 3.74 5.69 -14.03
CA PRO A 258 3.58 5.95 -12.61
C PRO A 258 2.74 7.19 -12.32
N ASN A 259 2.76 8.21 -13.19
CA ASN A 259 1.89 9.38 -13.09
C ASN A 259 0.41 9.00 -13.22
N CYS A 260 0.05 8.18 -14.21
CA CYS A 260 -1.34 7.76 -14.38
C CYS A 260 -1.82 6.91 -13.19
N SER A 261 -0.99 5.95 -12.75
CA SER A 261 -1.33 5.09 -11.61
C SER A 261 -1.45 5.88 -10.30
N SER A 262 -0.51 6.77 -10.02
CA SER A 262 -0.56 7.62 -8.81
C SER A 262 -1.75 8.57 -8.82
N CYS A 263 -2.12 9.17 -9.96
CA CYS A 263 -3.34 9.98 -10.05
C CYS A 263 -4.59 9.15 -9.76
N LYS A 264 -4.76 7.98 -10.42
CA LYS A 264 -5.92 7.09 -10.21
C LYS A 264 -6.06 6.67 -8.75
N ILE A 265 -4.95 6.33 -8.08
CA ILE A 265 -4.97 5.91 -6.68
C ILE A 265 -5.24 7.11 -5.76
N ALA A 266 -4.64 8.29 -6.04
CA ALA A 266 -4.89 9.49 -5.26
C ALA A 266 -6.36 9.91 -5.32
N ASP A 267 -6.99 9.85 -6.49
CA ASP A 267 -8.43 10.13 -6.68
C ASP A 267 -9.32 9.16 -5.87
N LEU A 268 -8.88 7.91 -5.67
CA LEU A 268 -9.58 6.97 -4.80
C LEU A 268 -9.40 7.30 -3.31
N ILE A 269 -8.19 7.64 -2.88
CA ILE A 269 -7.88 7.89 -1.46
C ILE A 269 -8.45 9.23 -1.00
N PHE A 270 -8.47 10.23 -1.87
CA PHE A 270 -8.79 11.61 -1.52
C PHE A 270 -10.15 11.80 -0.84
N PRO A 271 -11.28 11.23 -1.33
CA PRO A 271 -12.57 11.33 -0.64
C PRO A 271 -12.55 10.74 0.77
N PHE A 272 -11.79 9.67 1.01
CA PHE A 272 -11.67 9.10 2.36
C PHE A 272 -10.86 10.01 3.26
N LEU A 273 -9.77 10.59 2.76
CA LEU A 273 -8.92 11.51 3.51
C LEU A 273 -9.69 12.74 4.00
N LEU A 274 -10.57 13.30 3.17
CA LEU A 274 -11.46 14.41 3.57
C LEU A 274 -12.41 14.05 4.73
N ASN A 275 -12.76 12.76 4.87
CA ASN A 275 -13.68 12.26 5.88
C ASN A 275 -12.98 11.79 7.17
N ILE A 276 -11.64 11.72 7.21
CA ILE A 276 -10.91 11.38 8.43
C ILE A 276 -10.92 12.61 9.34
N ALA A 277 -11.70 12.59 10.41
CA ALA A 277 -11.82 13.72 11.34
C ALA A 277 -10.57 13.92 12.21
N VAL A 278 -9.85 12.85 12.56
CA VAL A 278 -8.73 12.88 13.51
C VAL A 278 -7.41 13.22 12.82
N ARG A 279 -6.74 14.29 13.26
CA ARG A 279 -5.44 14.75 12.71
C ARG A 279 -4.36 13.66 12.73
N SER A 280 -4.21 12.95 13.85
CA SER A 280 -3.19 11.90 13.97
C SER A 280 -3.41 10.73 13.00
N GLN A 281 -4.66 10.41 12.65
CA GLN A 281 -4.98 9.39 11.65
C GLN A 281 -4.60 9.85 10.23
N ARG A 282 -4.88 11.12 9.89
CA ARG A 282 -4.44 11.72 8.62
C ARG A 282 -2.92 11.74 8.50
N GLU A 283 -2.24 12.16 9.56
CA GLU A 283 -0.78 12.16 9.64
C GLU A 283 -0.22 10.74 9.52
N ALA A 284 -0.80 9.75 10.20
CA ALA A 284 -0.38 8.36 10.09
C ALA A 284 -0.51 7.84 8.64
N LEU A 285 -1.64 8.11 7.97
CA LEU A 285 -1.83 7.75 6.56
C LEU A 285 -0.77 8.38 5.66
N LEU A 286 -0.56 9.69 5.76
CA LEU A 286 0.37 10.43 4.88
C LEU A 286 1.85 10.11 5.16
N ASN A 287 2.23 9.96 6.43
CA ASN A 287 3.62 9.70 6.82
C ASN A 287 4.04 8.25 6.53
N THR A 288 3.10 7.31 6.43
CA THR A 288 3.39 5.90 6.08
C THR A 288 3.38 5.62 4.58
N MET A 289 2.99 6.58 3.73
CA MET A 289 3.01 6.37 2.27
C MET A 289 4.44 6.21 1.77
N GLU A 290 4.76 5.03 1.25
CA GLU A 290 6.09 4.74 0.68
C GLU A 290 6.33 5.42 -0.67
N SER A 291 5.28 5.58 -1.49
CA SER A 291 5.40 6.23 -2.79
C SER A 291 5.36 7.76 -2.63
N ASN A 292 6.52 8.41 -2.73
CA ASN A 292 6.63 9.87 -2.75
C ASN A 292 5.76 10.49 -3.87
N LEU A 293 5.65 9.83 -5.03
CA LEU A 293 4.81 10.30 -6.13
C LEU A 293 3.32 10.27 -5.77
N LEU A 294 2.84 9.17 -5.18
CA LEU A 294 1.45 9.08 -4.73
C LEU A 294 1.16 10.10 -3.61
N ARG A 295 2.09 10.26 -2.65
CA ARG A 295 1.98 11.24 -1.58
C ARG A 295 1.92 12.66 -2.13
N CYS A 296 2.76 13.00 -3.12
CA CYS A 296 2.68 14.26 -3.85
C CYS A 296 1.31 14.48 -4.48
N LYS A 297 0.76 13.48 -5.18
CA LYS A 297 -0.54 13.60 -5.85
C LYS A 297 -1.69 13.78 -4.87
N LEU A 298 -1.69 13.05 -3.77
CA LEU A 298 -2.70 13.19 -2.74
C LEU A 298 -2.65 14.57 -2.07
N LEU A 299 -1.45 15.03 -1.69
CA LEU A 299 -1.25 16.36 -1.11
C LEU A 299 -1.59 17.49 -2.11
N GLU A 300 -1.22 17.33 -3.39
CA GLU A 300 -1.61 18.26 -4.46
C GLU A 300 -3.14 18.41 -4.54
N LEU A 301 -3.89 17.30 -4.51
CA LEU A 301 -5.36 17.32 -4.50
C LEU A 301 -5.91 18.04 -3.25
N MET A 302 -5.34 17.79 -2.06
CA MET A 302 -5.75 18.47 -0.83
C MET A 302 -5.56 19.98 -0.89
N PHE A 303 -4.39 20.43 -1.33
CA PHE A 303 -4.10 21.86 -1.46
C PHE A 303 -4.96 22.51 -2.54
N GLN A 304 -5.15 21.83 -3.67
CA GLN A 304 -6.02 22.32 -4.75
C GLN A 304 -7.47 22.48 -4.27
N HIS A 305 -7.99 21.52 -3.51
CA HIS A 305 -9.34 21.58 -2.94
C HIS A 305 -9.52 22.73 -1.93
N SER A 306 -8.44 23.16 -1.29
CA SER A 306 -8.47 24.17 -0.22
C SER A 306 -8.01 25.57 -0.70
N CYS A 307 -7.63 25.68 -1.97
CA CYS A 307 -7.25 26.94 -2.59
C CYS A 307 -8.47 27.70 -3.11
N ASP A 308 -8.59 28.97 -2.72
CA ASP A 308 -9.68 29.84 -3.17
C ASP A 308 -9.58 30.18 -4.66
N VAL A 309 -8.34 30.20 -5.17
CA VAL A 309 -8.02 30.45 -6.58
C VAL A 309 -7.30 29.23 -7.13
N PRO A 310 -8.01 28.28 -7.77
CA PRO A 310 -7.40 27.06 -8.29
C PRO A 310 -6.48 27.38 -9.46
N THR A 311 -5.31 26.73 -9.47
CA THR A 311 -4.34 26.82 -10.57
C THR A 311 -4.32 25.53 -11.39
N ASN A 312 -4.17 25.66 -12.71
CA ASN A 312 -4.02 24.53 -13.64
C ASN A 312 -2.55 24.16 -13.91
N LEU A 313 -1.61 24.81 -13.22
CA LEU A 313 -0.19 24.50 -13.35
C LEU A 313 0.08 23.03 -12.99
N PRO A 314 1.05 22.37 -13.65
CA PRO A 314 1.53 21.09 -13.19
C PRO A 314 2.22 21.24 -11.81
N LEU A 315 2.38 20.13 -11.08
CA LEU A 315 3.06 20.15 -9.80
C LEU A 315 4.54 20.52 -9.97
N SER A 316 4.88 21.75 -9.56
CA SER A 316 6.20 22.38 -9.59
C SER A 316 6.51 23.14 -8.30
N LEU A 317 7.75 23.59 -8.11
CA LEU A 317 8.13 24.45 -6.98
C LEU A 317 7.31 25.75 -6.96
N SER A 318 7.06 26.37 -8.12
CA SER A 318 6.17 27.54 -8.21
C SER A 318 4.76 27.24 -7.72
N LYS A 319 4.19 26.08 -8.07
CA LYS A 319 2.85 25.68 -7.61
C LYS A 319 2.80 25.40 -6.11
N ILE A 320 3.84 24.78 -5.54
CA ILE A 320 3.93 24.56 -4.09
C ILE A 320 4.05 25.91 -3.36
N LEU A 321 4.86 26.84 -3.88
CA LEU A 321 4.96 28.20 -3.33
C LEU A 321 3.65 28.98 -3.48
N TYR A 322 2.91 28.76 -4.58
CA TYR A 322 1.58 29.32 -4.79
C TYR A 322 0.60 28.86 -3.72
N PHE A 323 0.60 27.57 -3.36
CA PHE A 323 -0.25 27.01 -2.32
C PHE A 323 -0.02 27.66 -0.96
N LEU A 324 1.24 28.01 -0.61
CA LEU A 324 1.52 28.74 0.62
C LEU A 324 0.71 30.04 0.69
N GLY A 325 0.65 30.79 -0.41
CA GLY A 325 -0.01 32.09 -0.47
C GLY A 325 -1.55 32.04 -0.58
N HIS A 326 -2.11 31.00 -1.20
CA HIS A 326 -3.52 31.00 -1.62
C HIS A 326 -4.37 29.89 -1.00
N SER A 327 -3.77 28.98 -0.23
CA SER A 327 -4.55 27.97 0.48
C SER A 327 -5.19 28.56 1.73
N SER A 328 -6.45 28.18 1.95
CA SER A 328 -7.16 28.33 3.22
C SER A 328 -6.92 27.10 4.11
N VAL A 329 -7.54 27.07 5.29
CA VAL A 329 -7.46 25.92 6.20
C VAL A 329 -7.96 24.65 5.51
N LEU A 330 -7.10 23.63 5.44
CA LEU A 330 -7.30 22.41 4.63
C LEU A 330 -8.55 21.59 4.98
N LEU A 331 -8.87 21.48 6.28
CA LEU A 331 -9.97 20.65 6.78
C LEU A 331 -10.58 21.31 8.03
N GLN A 332 -11.86 21.66 7.97
CA GLN A 332 -12.60 22.19 9.11
C GLN A 332 -13.16 21.05 9.97
N TYR A 333 -12.33 20.45 10.83
CA TYR A 333 -12.80 19.41 11.76
C TYR A 333 -12.24 19.62 13.19
N GLN A 334 -13.14 19.43 14.16
CA GLN A 334 -13.00 19.67 15.61
C GLN A 334 -12.78 21.13 16.05
N VAL A 335 -13.13 21.38 17.32
CA VAL A 335 -12.90 22.61 18.10
C VAL A 335 -11.40 22.80 18.35
N SER A 336 -10.60 22.84 17.28
CA SER A 336 -9.18 23.15 17.32
C SER A 336 -9.01 24.65 17.26
N THR A 337 -8.01 25.15 17.96
CA THR A 337 -7.67 26.58 17.90
C THR A 337 -7.17 26.92 16.50
N THR A 338 -7.53 28.10 15.97
CA THR A 338 -7.27 28.50 14.58
C THR A 338 -5.81 28.29 14.16
N TRP A 339 -4.84 28.52 15.04
CA TRP A 339 -3.42 28.33 14.73
C TRP A 339 -3.03 26.85 14.51
N GLN A 340 -3.70 25.88 15.13
CA GLN A 340 -3.41 24.44 14.96
C GLN A 340 -3.74 23.96 13.54
N GLN A 341 -4.71 24.59 12.91
CA GLN A 341 -5.11 24.31 11.52
C GLN A 341 -4.04 24.80 10.54
N TRP A 342 -3.47 25.98 10.79
CA TRP A 342 -2.33 26.49 10.01
C TRP A 342 -1.05 25.70 10.27
N ASP A 343 -0.85 25.22 11.50
CA ASP A 343 0.25 24.31 11.83
C ASP A 343 0.19 22.99 11.05
N GLU A 344 -1.00 22.42 10.90
CA GLU A 344 -1.27 21.22 10.09
C GLU A 344 -1.04 21.51 8.59
N LEU A 345 -1.55 22.64 8.09
CA LEU A 345 -1.32 23.07 6.71
C LEU A 345 0.18 23.18 6.38
N LEU A 346 0.96 23.84 7.24
CA LEU A 346 2.40 23.98 7.06
C LEU A 346 3.13 22.63 7.15
N GLN A 347 2.65 21.71 7.98
CA GLN A 347 3.18 20.35 8.05
C GLN A 347 3.00 19.62 6.71
N TYR A 348 1.79 19.67 6.13
CA TYR A 348 1.49 19.02 4.86
C TYR A 348 2.19 19.69 3.68
N LEU A 349 2.40 21.01 3.73
CA LEU A 349 3.17 21.71 2.71
C LEU A 349 4.65 21.31 2.75
N SER A 350 5.21 21.16 3.96
CA SER A 350 6.58 20.65 4.15
C SER A 350 6.72 19.23 3.62
N LEU A 351 5.71 18.38 3.90
CA LEU A 351 5.65 17.01 3.39
C LEU A 351 5.54 16.97 1.86
N LEU A 352 4.75 17.86 1.26
CA LEU A 352 4.61 17.98 -0.19
C LEU A 352 5.94 18.38 -0.82
N LEU A 353 6.61 19.41 -0.30
CA LEU A 353 7.90 19.88 -0.81
C LEU A 353 8.97 18.78 -0.71
N LEU A 354 9.07 18.09 0.42
CA LEU A 354 10.03 16.98 0.59
C LEU A 354 9.74 15.82 -0.37
N SER A 355 8.47 15.46 -0.53
CA SER A 355 8.05 14.42 -1.48
C SER A 355 8.36 14.82 -2.91
N TYR A 356 8.15 16.09 -3.24
CA TYR A 356 8.38 16.63 -4.57
C TYR A 356 9.86 16.57 -4.95
N GLN A 357 10.73 16.93 -4.02
CA GLN A 357 12.18 16.78 -4.17
C GLN A 357 12.55 15.33 -4.48
N ASN A 358 12.04 14.37 -3.70
CA ASN A 358 12.30 12.94 -3.95
C ASN A 358 11.78 12.49 -5.33
N VAL A 359 10.62 12.98 -5.76
CA VAL A 359 10.06 12.68 -7.09
C VAL A 359 10.98 13.15 -8.21
N ILE A 360 11.58 14.32 -8.07
CA ILE A 360 12.55 14.87 -9.04
C ILE A 360 13.84 14.05 -8.98
N THR A 361 14.47 13.94 -7.81
CA THR A 361 15.81 13.35 -7.64
C THR A 361 15.86 11.88 -8.02
N GLU A 362 14.80 11.12 -7.71
CA GLU A 362 14.70 9.68 -8.00
C GLU A 362 14.00 9.39 -9.33
N HIS A 363 13.71 10.41 -10.16
CA HIS A 363 13.04 10.25 -11.46
C HIS A 363 11.72 9.45 -11.37
N LEU A 364 10.93 9.68 -10.31
CA LEU A 364 9.73 8.86 -10.00
C LEU A 364 8.60 9.00 -11.03
N ARG A 365 8.65 10.05 -11.86
CA ARG A 365 7.69 10.27 -12.96
C ARG A 365 7.93 9.34 -14.15
N SER A 366 9.16 8.84 -14.31
CA SER A 366 9.52 7.90 -15.37
C SER A 366 9.12 6.49 -14.97
N SER A 367 8.81 5.65 -15.97
CA SER A 367 8.56 4.23 -15.72
C SER A 367 9.75 3.58 -15.02
N LEU A 368 9.50 2.55 -14.19
CA LEU A 368 10.58 1.92 -13.43
C LEU A 368 11.69 1.34 -14.35
N SER A 369 11.32 0.82 -15.52
CA SER A 369 12.29 0.33 -16.50
C SER A 369 13.19 1.44 -17.06
N GLU A 370 12.62 2.60 -17.42
CA GLU A 370 13.41 3.76 -17.88
C GLU A 370 14.22 4.39 -16.75
N ARG A 371 13.66 4.40 -15.54
CA ARG A 371 14.30 4.96 -14.33
C ARG A 371 15.61 4.23 -14.02
N VAL A 372 15.63 2.90 -14.11
CA VAL A 372 16.85 2.11 -13.93
C VAL A 372 17.95 2.57 -14.90
N ASP A 373 17.62 2.79 -16.17
CA ASP A 373 18.58 3.30 -17.16
C ASP A 373 19.06 4.72 -16.84
N LEU A 374 18.16 5.60 -16.41
CA LEU A 374 18.50 6.98 -16.02
C LEU A 374 19.46 7.00 -14.81
N ILE A 375 19.24 6.14 -13.82
CA ILE A 375 20.10 6.00 -12.64
C ILE A 375 21.47 5.47 -13.04
N ILE A 376 21.54 4.42 -13.86
CA ILE A 376 22.81 3.85 -14.37
C ILE A 376 23.61 4.93 -15.12
N LYS A 377 22.92 5.76 -15.92
CA LYS A 377 23.52 6.85 -16.69
C LYS A 377 23.82 8.11 -15.87
N LYS A 378 23.50 8.13 -14.57
CA LYS A 378 23.59 9.33 -13.70
C LYS A 378 22.95 10.56 -14.35
N ALA A 379 21.79 10.37 -14.98
CA ALA A 379 21.09 11.44 -15.68
C ALA A 379 20.68 12.54 -14.69
N LYS A 380 20.85 13.81 -15.09
CA LYS A 380 20.36 14.95 -14.31
C LYS A 380 18.84 14.86 -14.17
N PRO A 381 18.27 15.17 -13.00
CA PRO A 381 16.83 15.23 -12.80
C PRO A 381 16.14 16.12 -13.83
N LYS A 382 14.99 15.66 -14.34
CA LYS A 382 14.16 16.48 -15.24
C LYS A 382 13.29 17.42 -14.40
N LEU A 383 13.69 18.68 -14.36
CA LEU A 383 12.90 19.77 -13.76
C LEU A 383 11.71 20.12 -14.67
N GLN A 384 10.64 20.63 -14.07
CA GLN A 384 9.58 21.32 -14.79
C GLN A 384 9.98 22.76 -15.09
N ASP A 385 9.37 23.35 -16.11
CA ASP A 385 9.66 24.74 -16.52
C ASP A 385 9.41 25.73 -15.36
N ASP A 386 8.38 25.47 -14.54
CA ASP A 386 8.02 26.28 -13.38
C ASP A 386 8.78 25.89 -12.08
N ASP A 387 9.83 25.08 -12.15
CA ASP A 387 10.70 24.80 -11.01
C ASP A 387 11.79 25.87 -10.81
N ASP A 388 12.06 26.72 -11.82
CA ASP A 388 13.00 27.83 -11.71
C ASP A 388 12.35 29.02 -10.96
N ILE A 389 12.49 29.03 -9.64
CA ILE A 389 12.00 30.09 -8.76
C ILE A 389 13.17 30.91 -8.23
N SER A 390 13.00 32.24 -8.14
CA SER A 390 14.05 33.10 -7.58
C SER A 390 13.97 33.17 -6.05
N GLN A 391 15.12 33.37 -5.40
CA GLN A 391 15.20 33.64 -3.96
C GLN A 391 14.36 34.85 -3.53
N LEU A 392 14.18 35.83 -4.42
CA LEU A 392 13.35 37.00 -4.19
C LEU A 392 11.87 36.61 -4.15
N ASP A 393 11.41 35.77 -5.08
CA ASP A 393 10.02 35.28 -5.10
C ASP A 393 9.69 34.48 -3.84
N ILE A 394 10.61 33.62 -3.41
CA ILE A 394 10.49 32.87 -2.15
C ILE A 394 10.36 33.86 -0.98
N HIS A 395 11.23 34.86 -0.89
CA HIS A 395 11.20 35.84 0.21
C HIS A 395 9.89 36.64 0.24
N LEU A 396 9.43 37.10 -0.93
CA LEU A 396 8.18 37.87 -1.04
C LEU A 396 6.98 37.03 -0.61
N LYS A 397 6.84 35.79 -1.13
CA LYS A 397 5.72 34.91 -0.79
C LYS A 397 5.72 34.49 0.69
N ILE A 398 6.89 34.27 1.28
CA ILE A 398 7.01 33.99 2.72
C ILE A 398 6.61 35.22 3.55
N LYS A 399 7.02 36.42 3.14
CA LYS A 399 6.66 37.66 3.83
C LYS A 399 5.14 37.92 3.74
N ASP A 400 4.55 37.73 2.57
CA ASP A 400 3.11 37.88 2.35
C ASP A 400 2.33 36.88 3.22
N PHE A 401 2.79 35.63 3.29
CA PHE A 401 2.21 34.61 4.16
C PHE A 401 2.22 35.04 5.63
N LEU A 402 3.38 35.49 6.14
CA LEU A 402 3.52 35.92 7.52
C LEU A 402 2.64 37.14 7.85
N GLY A 403 2.57 38.12 6.94
CA GLY A 403 1.69 39.28 7.08
C GLY A 403 0.22 38.89 7.17
N ARG A 404 -0.23 37.95 6.34
CA ARG A 404 -1.59 37.39 6.41
C ARG A 404 -1.83 36.63 7.73
N MET A 405 -0.84 35.86 8.22
CA MET A 405 -0.98 35.14 9.48
C MET A 405 -1.07 36.05 10.70
N GLN A 406 -0.34 37.18 10.70
CA GLN A 406 -0.45 38.20 11.77
C GLN A 406 -1.86 38.80 11.85
N GLN A 407 -2.53 38.97 10.70
CA GLN A 407 -3.91 39.47 10.65
C GLN A 407 -4.94 38.44 11.15
N ILE A 408 -4.71 37.15 10.90
CA ILE A 408 -5.67 36.07 11.22
C ILE A 408 -5.51 35.54 12.65
N LEU A 409 -4.29 35.40 13.14
CA LEU A 409 -3.98 34.73 14.41
C LEU A 409 -3.73 35.68 15.59
N GLU A 410 -3.81 36.99 15.36
CA GLU A 410 -3.47 38.07 16.30
C GLU A 410 -2.00 38.03 16.76
N GLU A 411 -1.48 39.17 17.25
CA GLU A 411 -0.08 39.25 17.72
C GLU A 411 0.06 38.91 19.20
N PRO A 412 1.12 38.17 19.61
CA PRO A 412 2.23 37.67 18.81
C PRO A 412 1.93 36.31 18.13
N LEU A 413 2.38 36.16 16.88
CA LEU A 413 2.24 34.90 16.14
C LEU A 413 2.92 33.72 16.87
N PRO A 414 2.26 32.55 16.97
CA PRO A 414 2.81 31.37 17.66
C PRO A 414 4.18 30.93 17.14
N VAL A 415 5.05 30.49 18.05
CA VAL A 415 6.43 30.09 17.74
C VAL A 415 6.46 28.90 16.77
N GLN A 416 5.54 27.95 16.92
CA GLN A 416 5.44 26.76 16.06
C GLN A 416 5.22 27.14 14.58
N ILE A 417 4.41 28.17 14.32
CA ILE A 417 4.17 28.68 12.97
C ILE A 417 5.43 29.37 12.43
N LYS A 418 6.08 30.21 13.24
CA LYS A 418 7.32 30.90 12.86
C LYS A 418 8.42 29.91 12.48
N ASP A 419 8.61 28.87 13.30
CA ASP A 419 9.65 27.86 13.08
C ASP A 419 9.39 27.04 11.82
N LYS A 420 8.15 26.61 11.59
CA LYS A 420 7.78 25.87 10.37
C LYS A 420 7.92 26.72 9.10
N VAL A 421 7.53 27.99 9.13
CA VAL A 421 7.73 28.90 8.00
C VAL A 421 9.22 29.14 7.73
N CYS A 422 10.03 29.28 8.79
CA CYS A 422 11.48 29.38 8.66
C CYS A 422 12.10 28.11 8.04
N MET A 423 11.65 26.93 8.46
CA MET A 423 12.06 25.65 7.90
C MET A 423 11.67 25.53 6.42
N LEU A 424 10.42 25.84 6.07
CA LEU A 424 9.93 25.85 4.68
C LEU A 424 10.78 26.77 3.78
N LYS A 425 11.06 27.99 4.25
CA LYS A 425 11.93 28.93 3.53
C LYS A 425 13.30 28.30 3.24
N LYS A 426 13.93 27.67 4.24
CA LYS A 426 15.21 26.98 4.05
C LYS A 426 15.10 25.83 3.06
N MET A 427 14.03 25.04 3.13
CA MET A 427 13.81 23.93 2.19
C MET A 427 13.73 24.44 0.75
N PHE A 428 12.93 25.48 0.47
CA PHE A 428 12.86 26.08 -0.87
C PHE A 428 14.23 26.56 -1.38
N LEU A 429 15.00 27.24 -0.53
CA LEU A 429 16.34 27.75 -0.90
C LEU A 429 17.37 26.63 -1.15
N ILE A 430 17.27 25.49 -0.46
CA ILE A 430 18.12 24.32 -0.72
C ILE A 430 17.72 23.60 -2.02
N THR A 431 16.47 23.79 -2.46
CA THR A 431 15.95 23.12 -3.66
C THR A 431 16.39 23.79 -4.96
N GLU A 432 16.87 25.02 -4.92
CA GLU A 432 17.53 25.65 -6.06
C GLU A 432 18.80 24.83 -6.36
N PRO A 433 18.88 24.13 -7.51
CA PRO A 433 20.15 23.56 -7.90
C PRO A 433 21.10 24.73 -8.07
N SER A 434 22.14 24.78 -7.25
CA SER A 434 23.24 25.71 -7.43
C SER A 434 23.68 25.64 -8.88
N SER A 435 23.39 26.71 -9.62
CA SER A 435 23.90 26.92 -10.97
C SER A 435 25.41 27.11 -10.86
N SER A 436 26.15 26.02 -11.02
CA SER A 436 27.59 26.01 -11.22
C SER A 436 28.01 25.01 -12.28
#